data_AF-A0AAU5SW05-F1
#
_entry.id   AF-A0AAU5SW05-F1
#
_cell.length_a   1.000
_cell.length_b   1.000
_cell.length_c   1.000
_cell.angle_alpha   90.00
_cell.angle_beta   90.00
_cell.angle_gamma   90.00
#
_symmetry.space_group_name_H-M   'P 1'
#
loop_
_entity.id
_entity.type
_entity.pdbx_description
1 polymer ?
#
loop_
_entity_poly.entity_id
_entity_poly.type
_entity_poly.pdbx_seq_one_letter_code
_entity_poly.pdbx_strand_id
1 'polypeptide(L)'
;MTYVVTADICSPEGASAMDPLQRAGAVALIENGLASIDGIEGPDGMEVDLLDTIVAVHPSGAVLKVFVDAEALEFAEDAVREVVGEVLMRSELLADWEVKRCEVDLHPELAQESLTGADGPDVPPDDPAARKARHSEPPPAVEGSEYDAQSKAEEVRARMLVLADELRSFPPVMFGGPDDLEGEDGNDWDSVVSSEDARLAAGALVYAIDVLIDELFEDVHTLEGEESTIGECDGSLWHLEDLPERYALQYDTRFARRFLVTVIAMTTRFTAGNFGQLSCIAEELALRLLLRQANANLELFGLLEEGVSAALATFADSVYEDMDHEWLYDDSMDGIDESVVGSTLGVVPMSFDAWFTPFNEGRYVHPSAADEPGASAGAVPS
;
A
#
# COMPACT_ATOMS: atom_id res chain seq x y z
N MET A 1 -8.91 17.50 10.78
CA MET A 1 -7.73 16.64 10.87
C MET A 1 -8.17 15.20 10.70
N THR A 2 -7.46 14.42 9.91
CA THR A 2 -7.77 13.00 9.74
C THR A 2 -7.30 12.19 10.95
N TYR A 3 -8.20 11.41 11.53
CA TYR A 3 -7.94 10.48 12.61
C TYR A 3 -8.27 9.05 12.17
N VAL A 4 -7.51 8.10 12.68
CA VAL A 4 -7.82 6.67 12.55
C VAL A 4 -8.35 6.19 13.89
N VAL A 5 -9.58 5.68 13.91
CA VAL A 5 -10.22 5.19 15.13
C VAL A 5 -10.40 3.68 15.01
N THR A 6 -9.84 2.94 15.96
CA THR A 6 -10.01 1.49 16.04
C THR A 6 -11.14 1.15 17.01
N ALA A 7 -12.21 0.52 16.51
CA ALA A 7 -13.34 0.05 17.29
C ALA A 7 -13.42 -1.49 17.29
N ASP A 8 -13.43 -2.08 18.48
CA ASP A 8 -13.61 -3.52 18.70
C ASP A 8 -15.05 -3.78 19.13
N ILE A 9 -15.78 -4.55 18.32
CA ILE A 9 -17.14 -4.99 18.59
C ILE A 9 -17.16 -6.49 18.87
N CYS A 10 -17.82 -6.89 19.94
CA CYS A 10 -17.88 -8.29 20.34
C CYS A 10 -19.31 -8.83 20.33
N SER A 11 -19.43 -10.08 19.91
CA SER A 11 -20.65 -10.87 20.11
C SER A 11 -20.94 -11.09 21.60
N PRO A 12 -22.20 -11.40 21.98
CA PRO A 12 -22.58 -11.58 23.38
C PRO A 12 -21.73 -12.62 24.11
N GLU A 13 -21.43 -12.37 25.39
CA GLU A 13 -20.70 -13.33 26.22
C GLU A 13 -21.39 -14.71 26.23
N GLY A 14 -20.65 -15.76 25.84
CA GLY A 14 -21.15 -17.13 25.76
C GLY A 14 -21.76 -17.52 24.42
N ALA A 15 -21.76 -16.64 23.41
CA ALA A 15 -22.05 -17.01 22.03
C ALA A 15 -21.04 -18.05 21.52
N SER A 16 -21.49 -18.94 20.63
CA SER A 16 -20.59 -19.87 19.94
C SER A 16 -19.73 -19.10 18.94
N ALA A 17 -18.47 -19.51 18.78
CA ALA A 17 -17.58 -18.93 17.79
C ALA A 17 -18.20 -18.96 16.39
N MET A 18 -18.09 -17.85 15.66
CA MET A 18 -18.66 -17.72 14.32
C MET A 18 -17.94 -18.62 13.32
N ASP A 19 -18.73 -19.38 12.55
CA ASP A 19 -18.24 -20.14 11.41
C ASP A 19 -17.89 -19.20 10.23
N PRO A 20 -17.19 -19.68 9.18
CA PRO A 20 -16.78 -18.84 8.07
C PRO A 20 -17.93 -18.12 7.35
N LEU A 21 -19.11 -18.75 7.26
CA LEU A 21 -20.27 -18.15 6.60
C LEU A 21 -20.89 -17.04 7.47
N GLN A 22 -20.94 -17.26 8.78
CA GLN A 22 -21.38 -16.25 9.74
C GLN A 22 -20.44 -15.05 9.75
N ARG A 23 -19.13 -15.26 9.61
CA ARG A 23 -18.14 -14.16 9.51
C ARG A 23 -18.34 -13.32 8.25
N ALA A 24 -18.50 -13.96 7.09
CA ALA A 24 -18.81 -13.24 5.84
C ALA A 24 -20.13 -12.45 5.92
N GLY A 25 -21.15 -13.03 6.58
CA GLY A 25 -22.40 -12.33 6.84
C GLY A 25 -22.26 -11.13 7.76
N ALA A 26 -21.41 -11.23 8.80
CA ALA A 26 -21.13 -10.13 9.71
C ALA A 26 -20.42 -8.97 9.00
N VAL A 27 -19.40 -9.25 8.17
CA VAL A 27 -18.72 -8.25 7.32
C VAL A 27 -19.74 -7.47 6.50
N ALA A 28 -20.55 -8.18 5.72
CA ALA A 28 -21.53 -7.56 4.84
C ALA A 28 -22.57 -6.71 5.60
N LEU A 29 -22.99 -7.12 6.79
CA LEU A 29 -23.93 -6.34 7.61
C LEU A 29 -23.31 -5.05 8.17
N ILE A 30 -22.04 -5.12 8.58
CA ILE A 30 -21.31 -3.98 9.14
C ILE A 30 -21.00 -2.97 8.03
N GLU A 31 -20.43 -3.42 6.91
CA GLU A 31 -20.09 -2.55 5.76
C GLU A 31 -21.32 -1.86 5.18
N ASN A 32 -22.41 -2.61 4.94
CA ASN A 32 -23.65 -2.00 4.44
C ASN A 32 -24.25 -1.02 5.45
N GLY A 33 -24.08 -1.28 6.75
CA GLY A 33 -24.52 -0.37 7.80
C GLY A 33 -23.76 0.95 7.75
N LEU A 34 -22.43 0.90 7.65
CA LEU A 34 -21.56 2.07 7.58
C LEU A 34 -21.73 2.85 6.28
N ALA A 35 -21.81 2.15 5.14
CA ALA A 35 -22.04 2.78 3.84
C ALA A 35 -23.40 3.50 3.73
N SER A 36 -24.35 3.20 4.63
CA SER A 36 -25.65 3.87 4.69
C SER A 36 -25.65 5.19 5.46
N ILE A 37 -24.49 5.61 5.98
CA ILE A 37 -24.32 6.81 6.79
C ILE A 37 -23.82 7.94 5.88
N ASP A 38 -24.69 8.91 5.63
CA ASP A 38 -24.38 10.08 4.78
C ASP A 38 -23.57 11.17 5.51
N GLY A 39 -23.29 11.00 6.81
CA GLY A 39 -22.51 11.94 7.64
C GLY A 39 -22.70 11.68 9.14
N ILE A 40 -21.72 12.08 9.97
CA ILE A 40 -21.74 11.84 11.42
C ILE A 40 -21.91 13.17 12.14
N GLU A 41 -23.04 13.37 12.81
CA GLU A 41 -23.24 14.54 13.67
C GLU A 41 -22.67 14.24 15.06
N GLY A 42 -21.55 14.85 15.39
CA GLY A 42 -20.92 14.72 16.70
C GLY A 42 -21.71 15.43 17.80
N PRO A 43 -21.40 15.14 19.09
CA PRO A 43 -21.96 15.90 20.20
C PRO A 43 -21.68 17.40 20.01
N ASP A 44 -22.69 18.23 20.29
CA ASP A 44 -22.71 19.69 20.04
C ASP A 44 -22.96 20.17 18.60
N GLY A 45 -23.32 19.28 17.66
CA GLY A 45 -23.76 19.65 16.30
C GLY A 45 -22.63 19.95 15.32
N MET A 46 -21.45 19.38 15.58
CA MET A 46 -20.28 19.45 14.71
C MET A 46 -20.31 18.27 13.73
N GLU A 47 -20.00 18.52 12.46
CA GLU A 47 -19.96 17.47 11.43
C GLU A 47 -18.59 16.75 11.47
N VAL A 48 -18.63 15.42 11.50
CA VAL A 48 -17.47 14.53 11.34
C VAL A 48 -17.65 13.78 10.03
N ASP A 49 -16.69 13.92 9.13
CA ASP A 49 -16.75 13.30 7.81
C ASP A 49 -16.12 11.91 7.88
N LEU A 50 -16.88 10.89 7.50
CA LEU A 50 -16.39 9.52 7.35
C LEU A 50 -15.67 9.42 6.00
N LEU A 51 -14.37 9.11 6.03
CA LEU A 51 -13.54 9.03 4.83
C LEU A 51 -13.46 7.60 4.29
N ASP A 52 -13.20 6.64 5.18
CA ASP A 52 -13.03 5.23 4.81
C ASP A 52 -13.26 4.31 6.03
N THR A 53 -13.51 3.02 5.79
CA THR A 53 -13.63 2.02 6.86
C THR A 53 -13.13 0.65 6.42
N ILE A 54 -12.30 0.04 7.26
CA ILE A 54 -11.82 -1.34 7.12
C ILE A 54 -12.49 -2.19 8.20
N VAL A 55 -13.06 -3.34 7.82
CA VAL A 55 -13.76 -4.26 8.72
C VAL A 55 -13.08 -5.63 8.72
N ALA A 56 -12.52 -6.03 9.86
CA ALA A 56 -11.91 -7.35 10.05
C ALA A 56 -12.73 -8.18 11.05
N VAL A 57 -13.31 -9.30 10.61
CA VAL A 57 -14.16 -10.15 11.46
C VAL A 57 -13.39 -11.37 11.97
N HIS A 58 -13.39 -11.57 13.28
CA HIS A 58 -12.77 -12.73 13.95
C HIS A 58 -13.85 -13.61 14.61
N PRO A 59 -13.52 -14.83 15.11
CA PRO A 59 -14.55 -15.76 15.59
C PRO A 59 -15.46 -15.27 16.74
N SER A 60 -15.10 -14.20 17.45
CA SER A 60 -15.85 -13.66 18.59
C SER A 60 -16.39 -12.24 18.38
N GLY A 61 -16.14 -11.61 17.24
CA GLY A 61 -16.42 -10.19 17.04
C GLY A 61 -15.86 -9.63 15.73
N ALA A 62 -15.68 -8.33 15.67
CA ALA A 62 -15.02 -7.64 14.58
C ALA A 62 -14.22 -6.44 15.10
N VAL A 63 -13.13 -6.12 14.41
CA VAL A 63 -12.35 -4.90 14.60
C VAL A 63 -12.56 -4.03 13.38
N LEU A 64 -12.87 -2.75 13.62
CA LEU A 64 -13.10 -1.75 12.60
C LEU A 64 -12.00 -0.70 12.71
N LYS A 65 -11.36 -0.35 11.59
CA LYS A 65 -10.56 0.87 11.48
C LYS A 65 -11.34 1.89 10.68
N VAL A 66 -11.66 3.01 11.32
CA VAL A 66 -12.53 4.05 10.77
C VAL A 66 -11.71 5.32 10.59
N PHE A 67 -11.64 5.80 9.35
CA PHE A 67 -10.93 7.03 9.00
C PHE A 67 -11.93 8.17 9.00
N VAL A 68 -11.71 9.17 9.85
CA VAL A 68 -12.63 10.31 9.99
C VAL A 68 -11.88 11.64 9.95
N ASP A 69 -12.50 12.66 9.36
CA ASP A 69 -12.05 14.04 9.51
C ASP A 69 -12.81 14.69 10.68
N ALA A 70 -12.07 15.12 11.70
CA ALA A 70 -12.62 15.79 12.87
C ALA A 70 -11.73 16.95 13.34
N GLU A 71 -12.30 17.86 14.13
CA GLU A 71 -11.53 18.97 14.71
C GLU A 71 -10.67 18.56 15.91
N ALA A 72 -11.04 17.48 16.62
CA ALA A 72 -10.27 16.94 17.74
C ALA A 72 -10.41 15.43 17.87
N LEU A 73 -9.41 14.82 18.51
CA LEU A 73 -9.32 13.37 18.74
C LEU A 73 -10.50 12.83 19.56
N GLU A 74 -10.91 13.54 20.62
CA GLU A 74 -12.05 13.13 21.46
C GLU A 74 -13.36 13.11 20.67
N PHE A 75 -13.53 14.03 19.72
CA PHE A 75 -14.69 14.05 18.83
C PHE A 75 -14.67 12.90 17.83
N ALA A 76 -13.50 12.57 17.28
CA ALA A 76 -13.34 11.42 16.38
C ALA A 76 -13.73 10.12 17.09
N GLU A 77 -13.26 9.90 18.32
CA GLU A 77 -13.55 8.69 19.08
C GLU A 77 -15.05 8.54 19.42
N ASP A 78 -15.67 9.61 19.92
CA ASP A 78 -17.07 9.60 20.32
C ASP A 78 -18.01 9.46 19.11
N ALA A 79 -17.71 10.16 18.01
CA ALA A 79 -18.46 10.06 16.75
C ALA A 79 -18.43 8.64 16.19
N VAL A 80 -17.24 8.01 16.12
CA VAL A 80 -17.11 6.62 15.64
C VAL A 80 -17.82 5.64 16.57
N ARG A 81 -17.70 5.82 17.90
CA ARG A 81 -18.40 4.97 18.88
C ARG A 81 -19.92 5.01 18.71
N GLU A 82 -20.48 6.20 18.49
CA GLU A 82 -21.92 6.38 18.27
C GLU A 82 -22.38 5.75 16.96
N VAL A 83 -21.65 5.98 15.87
CA VAL A 83 -21.92 5.41 14.55
C VAL A 83 -21.89 3.89 14.57
N VAL A 84 -20.84 3.30 15.13
CA VAL A 84 -20.73 1.84 15.24
C VAL A 84 -21.86 1.29 16.10
N GLY A 85 -22.18 1.95 17.22
CA GLY A 85 -23.33 1.59 18.05
C GLY A 85 -24.66 1.64 17.29
N GLU A 86 -24.87 2.65 16.45
CA GLU A 86 -26.07 2.79 15.62
C GLU A 86 -26.17 1.68 14.56
N VAL A 87 -25.05 1.36 13.88
CA VAL A 87 -24.99 0.27 12.90
C VAL A 87 -25.40 -1.05 13.55
N LEU A 88 -24.90 -1.35 14.75
CA LEU A 88 -25.26 -2.56 15.49
C LEU A 88 -26.75 -2.57 15.85
N MET A 89 -27.29 -1.45 16.34
CA MET A 89 -28.71 -1.34 16.71
C MET A 89 -29.67 -1.47 15.51
N ARG A 90 -29.29 -0.97 14.33
CA ARG A 90 -30.11 -1.02 13.11
C ARG A 90 -30.19 -2.42 12.51
N SER A 91 -29.25 -3.31 12.84
CA SER A 91 -29.22 -4.69 12.37
C SER A 91 -29.85 -5.64 13.38
N GLU A 92 -30.95 -6.31 13.02
CA GLU A 92 -31.59 -7.32 13.87
C GLU A 92 -30.63 -8.46 14.26
N LEU A 93 -29.61 -8.73 13.43
CA LEU A 93 -28.65 -9.81 13.65
C LEU A 93 -27.44 -9.40 14.50
N LEU A 94 -27.17 -8.09 14.62
CA LEU A 94 -26.03 -7.55 15.38
C LEU A 94 -26.46 -6.75 16.61
N ALA A 95 -27.77 -6.59 16.86
CA ALA A 95 -28.30 -5.75 17.93
C ALA A 95 -27.81 -6.11 19.34
N ASP A 96 -27.41 -7.36 19.57
CA ASP A 96 -26.88 -7.82 20.85
C ASP A 96 -25.34 -7.70 20.95
N TRP A 97 -24.65 -7.19 19.92
CA TRP A 97 -23.22 -6.96 19.95
C TRP A 97 -22.90 -5.64 20.64
N GLU A 98 -21.73 -5.58 21.28
CA GLU A 98 -21.31 -4.41 22.05
C GLU A 98 -19.95 -3.88 21.55
N VAL A 99 -19.82 -2.55 21.49
CA VAL A 99 -18.52 -1.89 21.35
C VAL A 99 -17.75 -2.06 22.67
N LYS A 100 -16.70 -2.89 22.68
CA LYS A 100 -15.86 -3.13 23.86
C LYS A 100 -14.74 -2.10 24.00
N ARG A 101 -14.19 -1.67 22.87
CA ARG A 101 -13.10 -0.69 22.80
C ARG A 101 -13.33 0.21 21.59
N CYS A 102 -13.05 1.50 21.74
CA CYS A 102 -13.05 2.46 20.64
C CYS A 102 -12.01 3.51 21.02
N GLU A 103 -10.90 3.56 20.31
CA GLU A 103 -9.75 4.40 20.64
C GLU A 103 -9.15 4.97 19.37
N VAL A 104 -8.63 6.19 19.46
CA VAL A 104 -7.94 6.82 18.34
C VAL A 104 -6.49 6.37 18.30
N ASP A 105 -6.06 5.84 17.16
CA ASP A 105 -4.66 5.54 16.89
C ASP A 105 -3.93 6.86 16.61
N LEU A 106 -3.01 7.23 17.50
CA LEU A 106 -2.13 8.36 17.27
C LEU A 106 -1.13 7.98 16.18
N HIS A 107 -1.07 8.77 15.10
CA HIS A 107 -0.03 8.66 14.10
C HIS A 107 1.34 8.63 14.82
N PRO A 108 2.25 7.68 14.50
CA PRO A 108 3.50 7.50 15.25
C PRO A 108 4.34 8.78 15.31
N GLU A 109 4.29 9.62 14.29
CA GLU A 109 4.95 10.93 14.28
C GLU A 109 4.32 11.93 15.27
N LEU A 110 2.98 11.96 15.40
CA LEU A 110 2.27 12.80 16.38
C LEU A 110 2.43 12.28 17.81
N ALA A 111 2.46 10.96 17.98
CA ALA A 111 2.78 10.33 19.27
C ALA A 111 4.21 10.67 19.69
N GLN A 112 5.16 10.63 18.75
CA GLN A 112 6.55 11.00 19.00
C GLN A 112 6.71 12.49 19.25
N GLU A 113 6.02 13.37 18.51
CA GLU A 113 6.01 14.81 18.75
C GLU A 113 5.41 15.15 20.14
N SER A 114 4.30 14.50 20.51
CA SER A 114 3.66 14.67 21.82
C SER A 114 4.51 14.14 22.98
N LEU A 115 5.25 13.04 22.78
CA LEU A 115 6.21 12.50 23.76
C LEU A 115 7.46 13.39 23.88
N THR A 116 7.94 13.95 22.77
CA THR A 116 9.11 14.85 22.75
C THR A 116 8.77 16.21 23.37
N GLY A 117 7.52 16.68 23.23
CA GLY A 117 6.99 17.86 23.90
C GLY A 117 6.80 17.69 25.41
N ALA A 118 6.63 16.44 25.90
CA ALA A 118 6.43 16.13 27.31
C ALA A 118 7.70 16.23 28.17
N ASP A 119 8.90 16.30 27.57
CA ASP A 119 10.19 16.50 28.25
C ASP A 119 10.88 17.83 27.87
N GLY A 120 10.24 18.64 27.02
CA GLY A 120 10.76 19.91 26.50
C GLY A 120 10.51 21.14 27.39
N PRO A 121 10.99 22.33 26.98
CA PRO A 121 10.75 23.59 27.71
C PRO A 121 9.27 23.99 27.79
N ASP A 122 8.40 23.32 27.01
CA ASP A 122 6.97 23.57 26.92
C ASP A 122 6.09 22.68 27.80
N VAL A 123 6.69 21.87 28.70
CA VAL A 123 5.96 21.05 29.67
C VAL A 123 4.82 21.83 30.34
N PRO A 124 3.56 21.32 30.27
CA PRO A 124 2.45 21.98 30.94
C PRO A 124 2.72 22.09 32.44
N PRO A 125 2.49 23.26 33.07
CA PRO A 125 2.70 23.38 34.50
C PRO A 125 1.84 22.37 35.27
N ASP A 126 2.39 21.80 36.34
CA ASP A 126 1.71 20.80 37.18
C ASP A 126 0.42 21.32 37.82
N ASP A 127 0.31 22.65 37.98
CA ASP A 127 -0.87 23.33 38.51
C ASP A 127 -2.02 23.36 37.49
N PRO A 128 -3.18 22.72 37.78
CA PRO A 128 -4.34 22.72 36.90
C PRO A 128 -4.88 24.12 36.56
N ALA A 129 -4.74 25.10 37.47
CA ALA A 129 -5.19 26.46 37.23
C ALA A 129 -4.30 27.19 36.21
N ALA A 130 -2.99 26.95 36.25
CA ALA A 130 -2.02 27.49 35.30
C ALA A 130 -2.19 26.84 33.91
N ARG A 131 -2.49 25.54 33.87
CA ARG A 131 -2.79 24.80 32.63
C ARG A 131 -4.01 25.39 31.91
N LYS A 132 -5.09 25.63 32.65
CA LYS A 132 -6.33 26.24 32.10
C LYS A 132 -6.11 27.65 31.54
N ALA A 133 -5.25 28.45 32.19
CA ALA A 133 -4.90 29.79 31.71
C ALA A 133 -4.11 29.74 30.39
N ARG A 134 -3.15 28.80 30.27
CA ARG A 134 -2.33 28.61 29.06
C ARG A 134 -3.16 28.15 27.85
N HIS A 135 -4.16 27.30 28.06
CA HIS A 135 -5.12 26.89 27.01
C HIS A 135 -6.12 27.97 26.60
N SER A 136 -6.24 29.06 27.37
CA SER A 136 -7.16 30.18 27.05
C SER A 136 -6.47 31.30 26.26
N GLU A 137 -5.16 31.20 26.04
CA GLU A 137 -4.42 32.12 25.17
C GLU A 137 -4.52 31.63 23.71
N PRO A 138 -4.77 32.53 22.73
CA PRO A 138 -4.71 32.18 21.33
C PRO A 138 -3.29 31.68 21.00
N PRO A 139 -3.14 30.58 20.25
CA PRO A 139 -1.83 30.04 19.96
C PRO A 139 -0.98 31.07 19.21
N PRO A 140 0.32 31.21 19.55
CA PRO A 140 1.24 31.92 18.69
C PRO A 140 1.30 31.18 17.35
N ALA A 141 1.34 31.94 16.24
CA ALA A 141 1.55 31.36 14.92
C ALA A 141 2.78 30.45 14.97
N VAL A 142 2.60 29.17 14.63
CA VAL A 142 3.69 28.18 14.59
C VAL A 142 4.59 28.55 13.41
N GLU A 143 5.63 29.33 13.68
CA GLU A 143 6.76 29.50 12.77
C GLU A 143 7.75 28.37 13.03
N GLY A 144 7.48 27.20 12.42
CA GLY A 144 8.41 26.08 12.34
C GLY A 144 8.26 25.39 10.99
N SER A 145 9.23 25.51 10.11
CA SER A 145 9.17 26.51 9.04
C SER A 145 9.24 25.77 7.70
N GLU A 146 8.42 26.12 6.71
CA GLU A 146 8.45 25.59 5.33
C GLU A 146 9.87 25.44 4.74
N TYR A 147 10.83 26.20 5.25
CA TYR A 147 12.26 26.15 4.94
C TYR A 147 12.93 24.77 5.14
N ASP A 148 12.53 23.98 6.13
CA ASP A 148 13.13 22.64 6.39
C ASP A 148 12.60 21.58 5.42
N ALA A 149 11.29 21.59 5.16
CA ALA A 149 10.65 20.71 4.18
C ALA A 149 11.16 20.99 2.76
N GLN A 150 11.25 22.28 2.38
CA GLN A 150 11.79 22.69 1.08
C GLN A 150 13.26 22.26 0.91
N SER A 151 14.09 22.46 1.95
CA SER A 151 15.50 22.05 1.92
C SER A 151 15.66 20.54 1.77
N LYS A 152 14.82 19.75 2.48
CA LYS A 152 14.80 18.29 2.38
C LYS A 152 14.34 17.84 0.99
N ALA A 153 13.30 18.45 0.43
CA ALA A 153 12.83 18.17 -0.93
C ALA A 153 13.92 18.46 -1.97
N GLU A 154 14.64 19.57 -1.85
CA GLU A 154 15.77 19.91 -2.72
C GLU A 154 16.93 18.90 -2.60
N GLU A 155 17.25 18.45 -1.40
CA GLU A 155 18.26 17.42 -1.16
C GLU A 155 17.88 16.07 -1.81
N VAL A 156 16.65 15.62 -1.57
CA VAL A 156 16.15 14.35 -2.15
C VAL A 156 16.07 14.44 -3.66
N ARG A 157 15.58 15.55 -4.21
CA ARG A 157 15.57 15.80 -5.66
C ARG A 157 16.97 15.73 -6.25
N ALA A 158 17.95 16.38 -5.62
CA ALA A 158 19.34 16.32 -6.07
C ALA A 158 19.89 14.89 -6.02
N ARG A 159 19.54 14.11 -4.98
CA ARG A 159 19.93 12.70 -4.87
C ARG A 159 19.30 11.85 -5.99
N MET A 160 18.00 11.97 -6.23
CA MET A 160 17.32 11.23 -7.32
C MET A 160 17.95 11.57 -8.68
N LEU A 161 18.21 12.84 -8.98
CA LEU A 161 18.87 13.23 -10.23
C LEU A 161 20.28 12.65 -10.41
N VAL A 162 21.02 12.44 -9.32
CA VAL A 162 22.32 11.74 -9.35
C VAL A 162 22.14 10.24 -9.62
N LEU A 163 21.11 9.62 -9.04
CA LEU A 163 20.80 8.20 -9.21
C LEU A 163 20.25 7.85 -10.60
N ALA A 164 19.74 8.83 -11.36
CA ALA A 164 19.13 8.60 -12.67
C ALA A 164 20.00 7.77 -13.62
N ASP A 165 21.31 8.04 -13.65
CA ASP A 165 22.28 7.33 -14.51
C ASP A 165 22.58 5.89 -14.05
N GLU A 166 22.13 5.50 -12.86
CA GLU A 166 22.24 4.14 -12.36
C GLU A 166 21.18 3.21 -12.97
N LEU A 167 20.09 3.75 -13.52
CA LEU A 167 19.04 3.01 -14.21
C LEU A 167 19.44 2.65 -15.65
N ARG A 168 20.57 1.95 -15.79
CA ARG A 168 21.33 1.83 -17.06
C ARG A 168 20.61 1.14 -18.20
N SER A 169 19.56 0.37 -17.94
CA SER A 169 18.83 -0.33 -18.99
C SER A 169 17.82 0.54 -19.73
N PHE A 170 17.51 1.72 -19.22
CA PHE A 170 16.39 2.53 -19.71
C PHE A 170 16.88 3.92 -20.11
N PRO A 171 17.05 4.20 -21.42
CA PRO A 171 17.39 5.52 -21.89
C PRO A 171 16.24 6.52 -21.66
N PRO A 172 16.49 7.85 -21.67
CA PRO A 172 15.46 8.86 -21.43
C PRO A 172 14.20 8.76 -22.31
N VAL A 173 14.34 8.25 -23.54
CA VAL A 173 13.21 8.01 -24.46
C VAL A 173 12.18 7.02 -23.90
N MET A 174 12.58 6.07 -23.04
CA MET A 174 11.64 5.16 -22.36
C MET A 174 10.76 5.89 -21.35
N PHE A 175 11.11 7.12 -20.97
CA PHE A 175 10.34 7.99 -20.09
C PHE A 175 9.63 9.11 -20.87
N GLY A 176 9.59 9.04 -22.20
CA GLY A 176 9.01 10.09 -23.05
C GLY A 176 9.87 11.35 -23.21
N GLY A 177 11.14 11.28 -22.76
CA GLY A 177 12.14 12.33 -22.97
C GLY A 177 12.75 12.31 -24.38
N PRO A 178 13.57 13.31 -24.73
CA PRO A 178 14.15 13.43 -26.07
C PRO A 178 15.15 12.30 -26.35
N ASP A 179 15.19 11.83 -27.60
CA ASP A 179 16.19 10.86 -28.08
C ASP A 179 17.49 11.59 -28.44
N ASP A 180 18.59 11.26 -27.75
CA ASP A 180 19.93 11.79 -28.01
C ASP A 180 20.50 11.36 -29.39
N LEU A 181 19.84 10.43 -30.10
CA LEU A 181 20.27 9.91 -31.39
C LEU A 181 19.64 10.61 -32.61
N GLU A 182 18.67 11.50 -32.43
CA GLU A 182 18.13 12.30 -33.52
C GLU A 182 19.00 13.52 -33.81
N GLY A 183 19.66 13.53 -34.97
CA GLY A 183 20.53 14.64 -35.40
C GLY A 183 19.78 15.96 -35.60
N GLU A 184 20.54 17.06 -35.65
CA GLU A 184 20.14 18.49 -35.70
C GLU A 184 19.08 18.91 -36.76
N ASP A 185 18.54 17.99 -37.56
CA ASP A 185 17.52 18.22 -38.60
C ASP A 185 16.22 17.42 -38.38
N GLY A 186 16.02 16.78 -37.21
CA GLY A 186 14.79 16.10 -36.80
C GLY A 186 13.78 17.06 -36.16
N ASN A 187 12.51 16.94 -36.50
CA ASN A 187 11.45 17.83 -36.06
C ASN A 187 11.28 17.72 -34.51
N ASP A 188 11.38 18.84 -33.80
CA ASP A 188 11.24 19.05 -32.34
C ASP A 188 9.81 18.72 -31.79
N TRP A 189 9.21 17.60 -32.22
CA TRP A 189 7.76 17.37 -32.15
C TRP A 189 7.29 16.05 -31.50
N ASP A 190 8.16 15.27 -30.82
CA ASP A 190 7.71 13.98 -30.23
C ASP A 190 8.09 13.74 -28.75
N SER A 191 8.84 14.62 -28.08
CA SER A 191 9.09 14.49 -26.63
C SER A 191 7.89 15.04 -25.85
N VAL A 192 7.08 14.15 -25.26
CA VAL A 192 5.92 14.53 -24.44
C VAL A 192 6.38 15.02 -23.05
N VAL A 193 7.55 14.57 -22.59
CA VAL A 193 8.10 14.83 -21.26
C VAL A 193 9.41 15.61 -21.35
N SER A 194 9.70 16.47 -20.38
CA SER A 194 10.98 17.20 -20.34
C SER A 194 12.16 16.28 -19.98
N SER A 195 13.38 16.61 -20.44
CA SER A 195 14.58 15.84 -20.07
C SER A 195 14.81 15.80 -18.56
N GLU A 196 14.45 16.85 -17.84
CA GLU A 196 14.60 16.91 -16.39
C GLU A 196 13.59 16.00 -15.67
N ASP A 197 12.33 15.99 -16.09
CA ASP A 197 11.28 15.13 -15.53
C ASP A 197 11.58 13.64 -15.79
N ALA A 198 12.01 13.31 -17.01
CA ALA A 198 12.43 11.96 -17.37
C ALA A 198 13.59 11.48 -16.48
N ARG A 199 14.58 12.35 -16.22
CA ARG A 199 15.70 12.01 -15.33
C ARG A 199 15.27 11.91 -13.87
N LEU A 200 14.38 12.78 -13.42
CA LEU A 200 13.87 12.72 -12.05
C LEU A 200 13.06 11.44 -11.82
N ALA A 201 12.21 11.04 -12.77
CA ALA A 201 11.48 9.78 -12.72
C ALA A 201 12.41 8.55 -12.70
N ALA A 202 13.41 8.50 -13.57
CA ALA A 202 14.42 7.43 -13.58
C ALA A 202 15.18 7.36 -12.23
N GLY A 203 15.56 8.52 -11.69
CA GLY A 203 16.18 8.64 -10.38
C GLY A 203 15.30 8.20 -9.21
N ALA A 204 14.00 8.50 -9.29
CA ALA A 204 13.01 8.11 -8.30
C ALA A 204 12.81 6.59 -8.28
N LEU A 205 12.84 5.92 -9.43
CA LEU A 205 12.82 4.45 -9.48
C LEU A 205 14.04 3.85 -8.78
N VAL A 206 15.25 4.36 -9.01
CA VAL A 206 16.46 3.87 -8.31
C VAL A 206 16.38 4.13 -6.81
N TYR A 207 15.92 5.32 -6.42
CA TYR A 207 15.69 5.63 -5.01
C TYR A 207 14.67 4.67 -4.37
N ALA A 208 13.58 4.37 -5.08
CA ALA A 208 12.53 3.47 -4.61
C ALA A 208 12.98 2.00 -4.56
N ILE A 209 13.95 1.57 -5.37
CA ILE A 209 14.52 0.21 -5.29
C ILE A 209 15.10 -0.05 -3.91
N ASP A 210 15.89 0.89 -3.36
CA ASP A 210 16.50 0.72 -2.04
C ASP A 210 15.43 0.60 -0.96
N VAL A 211 14.44 1.50 -0.97
CA VAL A 211 13.34 1.51 0.02
C VAL A 211 12.49 0.24 -0.08
N LEU A 212 12.07 -0.13 -1.29
CA LEU A 212 11.27 -1.34 -1.56
C LEU A 212 11.98 -2.60 -1.06
N ILE A 213 13.29 -2.73 -1.28
CA ILE A 213 14.05 -3.90 -0.84
C ILE A 213 14.11 -3.96 0.69
N ASP A 214 14.40 -2.84 1.36
CA ASP A 214 14.46 -2.78 2.82
C ASP A 214 13.09 -3.10 3.45
N GLU A 215 12.01 -2.52 2.92
CA GLU A 215 10.64 -2.76 3.38
C GLU A 215 10.19 -4.21 3.15
N LEU A 216 10.57 -4.83 2.02
CA LEU A 216 10.32 -6.26 1.78
C LEU A 216 11.13 -7.18 2.71
N PHE A 217 12.33 -6.77 3.16
CA PHE A 217 13.06 -7.53 4.18
C PHE A 217 12.31 -7.51 5.52
N GLU A 218 11.75 -6.37 5.90
CA GLU A 218 10.92 -6.24 7.10
C GLU A 218 9.64 -7.08 6.97
N ASP A 219 8.96 -7.07 5.81
CA ASP A 219 7.78 -7.91 5.56
C ASP A 219 8.08 -9.40 5.72
N VAL A 220 9.20 -9.86 5.14
CA VAL A 220 9.66 -11.24 5.32
C VAL A 220 9.95 -11.53 6.80
N HIS A 221 10.56 -10.59 7.52
CA HIS A 221 10.87 -10.77 8.93
C HIS A 221 9.61 -10.87 9.79
N THR A 222 8.60 -10.05 9.53
CA THR A 222 7.29 -10.09 10.19
C THR A 222 6.61 -11.43 9.97
N LEU A 223 6.48 -11.89 8.72
CA LEU A 223 5.88 -13.19 8.40
C LEU A 223 6.64 -14.37 9.03
N GLU A 224 7.97 -14.30 9.10
CA GLU A 224 8.79 -15.30 9.79
C GLU A 224 8.54 -15.34 11.30
N GLY A 225 8.35 -14.18 11.92
CA GLY A 225 8.10 -14.07 13.36
C GLY A 225 6.72 -14.59 13.76
N GLU A 226 5.72 -14.40 12.90
CA GLU A 226 4.34 -14.81 13.15
C GLU A 226 4.02 -16.24 12.68
N GLU A 227 4.84 -16.81 11.81
CA GLU A 227 4.60 -18.12 11.17
C GLU A 227 3.24 -18.18 10.45
N SER A 228 2.82 -17.07 9.85
CA SER A 228 1.51 -16.87 9.21
C SER A 228 1.62 -16.66 7.70
N THR A 229 0.46 -16.60 7.06
CA THR A 229 0.31 -16.06 5.70
C THR A 229 -0.08 -14.59 5.78
N ILE A 230 0.07 -13.83 4.69
CA ILE A 230 -0.34 -12.42 4.66
C ILE A 230 -1.80 -12.24 5.10
N GLY A 231 -2.71 -13.09 4.62
CA GLY A 231 -4.14 -13.02 4.97
C GLY A 231 -4.47 -13.40 6.42
N GLU A 232 -3.50 -13.92 7.17
CA GLU A 232 -3.63 -14.28 8.59
C GLU A 232 -2.62 -13.51 9.48
N CYS A 233 -1.84 -12.60 8.89
CA CYS A 233 -0.82 -11.83 9.58
C CYS A 233 -1.49 -10.70 10.36
N ASP A 234 -1.22 -10.63 11.66
CA ASP A 234 -1.71 -9.54 12.52
C ASP A 234 -0.76 -8.33 12.48
N GLY A 235 0.50 -8.55 12.06
CA GLY A 235 1.52 -7.53 11.89
C GLY A 235 1.31 -6.67 10.64
N SER A 236 1.73 -5.40 10.71
CA SER A 236 1.71 -4.49 9.55
C SER A 236 2.77 -4.91 8.53
N LEU A 237 2.35 -5.04 7.29
CA LEU A 237 3.25 -5.26 6.15
C LEU A 237 3.33 -3.97 5.32
N TRP A 238 4.46 -3.72 4.69
CA TRP A 238 4.72 -2.51 3.92
C TRP A 238 4.25 -2.63 2.47
N HIS A 239 4.47 -3.79 1.85
CA HIS A 239 4.22 -3.98 0.42
C HIS A 239 3.53 -5.28 0.10
N LEU A 240 3.77 -6.30 0.91
CA LEU A 240 3.21 -7.62 0.67
C LEU A 240 1.68 -7.63 0.78
N GLU A 241 1.08 -6.72 1.56
CA GLU A 241 -0.38 -6.51 1.61
C GLU A 241 -0.97 -5.86 0.35
N ASP A 242 -0.16 -5.17 -0.47
CA ASP A 242 -0.57 -4.56 -1.75
C ASP A 242 -0.58 -5.56 -2.93
N LEU A 243 -0.27 -6.83 -2.67
CA LEU A 243 -0.41 -7.90 -3.67
C LEU A 243 -1.89 -8.27 -3.88
N PRO A 244 -2.23 -8.97 -4.98
CA PRO A 244 -3.61 -9.36 -5.24
C PRO A 244 -4.26 -10.10 -4.06
N GLU A 245 -5.30 -9.50 -3.45
CA GLU A 245 -5.87 -9.94 -2.17
C GLU A 245 -6.44 -11.37 -2.25
N ARG A 246 -6.93 -11.79 -3.40
CA ARG A 246 -7.51 -13.13 -3.60
C ARG A 246 -6.56 -14.29 -3.27
N TYR A 247 -5.25 -14.06 -3.29
CA TYR A 247 -4.23 -15.06 -2.91
C TYR A 247 -3.57 -14.75 -1.55
N ALA A 248 -4.14 -13.86 -0.72
CA ALA A 248 -3.58 -13.46 0.58
C ALA A 248 -3.24 -14.65 1.50
N LEU A 249 -4.09 -15.68 1.50
CA LEU A 249 -3.89 -16.92 2.27
C LEU A 249 -2.84 -17.87 1.66
N GLN A 250 -2.32 -17.58 0.47
CA GLN A 250 -1.29 -18.37 -0.21
C GLN A 250 0.09 -17.72 -0.11
N TYR A 251 0.15 -16.44 0.26
CA TYR A 251 1.40 -15.73 0.46
C TYR A 251 2.00 -16.07 1.83
N ASP A 252 2.72 -17.18 1.89
CA ASP A 252 3.48 -17.57 3.08
C ASP A 252 4.89 -16.94 3.10
N THR A 253 5.65 -17.18 4.17
CA THR A 253 7.07 -16.79 4.26
C THR A 253 7.91 -17.24 3.06
N ARG A 254 7.62 -18.42 2.49
CA ARG A 254 8.38 -18.94 1.35
C ARG A 254 8.09 -18.11 0.10
N PHE A 255 6.82 -17.80 -0.15
CA PHE A 255 6.41 -16.87 -1.20
C PHE A 255 7.12 -15.52 -1.04
N ALA A 256 7.07 -14.93 0.16
CA ALA A 256 7.68 -13.63 0.45
C ALA A 256 9.19 -13.62 0.13
N ARG A 257 9.93 -14.65 0.56
CA ARG A 257 11.36 -14.81 0.23
C ARG A 257 11.62 -14.94 -1.27
N ARG A 258 10.78 -15.69 -2.00
CA ARG A 258 10.89 -15.83 -3.47
C ARG A 258 10.60 -14.51 -4.17
N PHE A 259 9.59 -13.79 -3.70
CA PHE A 259 9.20 -12.49 -4.23
C PHE A 259 10.29 -11.43 -4.02
N LEU A 260 10.86 -11.35 -2.81
CA LEU A 260 12.03 -10.49 -2.53
C LEU A 260 13.22 -10.80 -3.46
N VAL A 261 13.54 -12.07 -3.66
CA VAL A 261 14.60 -12.47 -4.61
C VAL A 261 14.26 -12.05 -6.04
N THR A 262 12.99 -12.12 -6.43
CA THR A 262 12.51 -11.69 -7.74
C THR A 262 12.69 -10.19 -7.94
N VAL A 263 12.30 -9.38 -6.94
CA VAL A 263 12.53 -7.92 -6.92
C VAL A 263 14.01 -7.61 -7.08
N ILE A 264 14.89 -8.22 -6.25
CA ILE A 264 16.34 -8.01 -6.32
C ILE A 264 16.90 -8.39 -7.70
N ALA A 265 16.48 -9.53 -8.26
CA ALA A 265 16.96 -9.97 -9.57
C ALA A 265 16.51 -9.03 -10.70
N MET A 266 15.24 -8.59 -10.68
CA MET A 266 14.69 -7.64 -11.64
C MET A 266 15.42 -6.30 -11.59
N THR A 267 15.55 -5.71 -10.40
CA THR A 267 16.16 -4.38 -10.22
C THR A 267 17.67 -4.39 -10.46
N THR A 268 18.33 -5.53 -10.21
CA THR A 268 19.73 -5.74 -10.64
C THR A 268 19.84 -5.66 -12.17
N ARG A 269 18.88 -6.24 -12.92
CA ARG A 269 18.92 -6.14 -14.38
C ARG A 269 18.68 -4.71 -14.86
N PHE A 270 17.76 -4.00 -14.22
CA PHE A 270 17.48 -2.59 -14.51
C PHE A 270 18.76 -1.75 -14.39
N THR A 271 19.50 -1.92 -13.29
CA THR A 271 20.70 -1.12 -12.99
C THR A 271 21.99 -1.63 -13.67
N ALA A 272 22.06 -2.90 -14.04
CA ALA A 272 23.22 -3.49 -14.72
C ALA A 272 23.27 -3.19 -16.23
N GLY A 273 22.18 -2.68 -16.83
CA GLY A 273 22.12 -2.40 -18.27
C GLY A 273 21.90 -3.65 -19.13
N ASN A 274 21.30 -4.70 -18.57
CA ASN A 274 21.05 -5.97 -19.26
C ASN A 274 19.59 -6.42 -19.18
N PHE A 275 18.69 -5.52 -18.79
CA PHE A 275 17.27 -5.76 -18.90
C PHE A 275 16.87 -5.91 -20.38
N GLY A 276 16.07 -6.93 -20.66
CA GLY A 276 15.47 -7.13 -21.97
C GLY A 276 13.95 -7.02 -21.87
N GLN A 277 13.37 -7.79 -20.95
CA GLN A 277 11.94 -7.84 -20.67
C GLN A 277 11.70 -8.45 -19.29
N LEU A 278 10.50 -8.23 -18.74
CA LEU A 278 10.04 -8.89 -17.51
C LEU A 278 9.96 -10.40 -17.76
N SER A 279 10.27 -11.23 -16.79
CA SER A 279 10.49 -12.66 -16.97
C SER A 279 9.28 -13.51 -16.63
N CYS A 280 8.46 -13.07 -15.68
CA CYS A 280 7.29 -13.76 -15.16
C CYS A 280 6.34 -12.77 -14.47
N ILE A 281 5.14 -13.22 -14.10
CA ILE A 281 4.10 -12.41 -13.43
C ILE A 281 4.64 -11.80 -12.13
N ALA A 282 5.45 -12.52 -11.36
CA ALA A 282 6.04 -11.99 -10.14
C ALA A 282 6.93 -10.75 -10.40
N GLU A 283 7.58 -10.64 -11.56
CA GLU A 283 8.30 -9.42 -11.92
C GLU A 283 7.36 -8.29 -12.36
N GLU A 284 6.23 -8.60 -12.99
CA GLU A 284 5.19 -7.60 -13.31
C GLU A 284 4.57 -7.00 -12.06
N LEU A 285 4.27 -7.83 -11.06
CA LEU A 285 3.81 -7.40 -9.75
C LEU A 285 4.91 -6.62 -8.99
N ALA A 286 6.17 -7.07 -9.06
CA ALA A 286 7.29 -6.34 -8.47
C ALA A 286 7.47 -4.94 -9.08
N LEU A 287 7.31 -4.81 -10.40
CA LEU A 287 7.37 -3.51 -11.08
C LEU A 287 6.23 -2.60 -10.62
N ARG A 288 5.03 -3.14 -10.43
CA ARG A 288 3.88 -2.37 -9.93
C ARG A 288 4.16 -1.81 -8.54
N LEU A 289 4.67 -2.64 -7.63
CA LEU A 289 5.05 -2.19 -6.28
C LEU A 289 6.17 -1.16 -6.32
N LEU A 290 7.17 -1.33 -7.20
CA LEU A 290 8.24 -0.34 -7.39
C LEU A 290 7.71 1.00 -7.90
N LEU A 291 6.78 0.99 -8.86
CA LEU A 291 6.16 2.20 -9.39
C LEU A 291 5.32 2.90 -8.31
N ARG A 292 4.55 2.15 -7.52
CA ARG A 292 3.83 2.71 -6.35
C ARG A 292 4.80 3.33 -5.36
N GLN A 293 5.90 2.65 -5.03
CA GLN A 293 6.90 3.16 -4.09
C GLN A 293 7.60 4.41 -4.62
N ALA A 294 7.88 4.48 -5.92
CA ALA A 294 8.42 5.68 -6.54
C ALA A 294 7.43 6.86 -6.47
N ASN A 295 6.14 6.63 -6.74
CA ASN A 295 5.10 7.65 -6.62
C ASN A 295 4.97 8.14 -5.16
N ALA A 296 4.85 7.22 -4.19
CA ALA A 296 4.75 7.56 -2.77
C ALA A 296 5.94 8.40 -2.30
N ASN A 297 7.16 8.04 -2.70
CA ASN A 297 8.35 8.83 -2.39
C ASN A 297 8.31 10.22 -3.04
N LEU A 298 7.92 10.32 -4.31
CA LEU A 298 7.82 11.62 -4.99
C LEU A 298 6.74 12.51 -4.36
N GLU A 299 5.58 11.95 -4.01
CA GLU A 299 4.50 12.67 -3.32
C GLU A 299 4.95 13.17 -1.95
N LEU A 300 5.60 12.30 -1.16
CA LEU A 300 6.11 12.62 0.17
C LEU A 300 7.03 13.85 0.17
N PHE A 301 7.82 14.03 -0.90
CA PHE A 301 8.73 15.17 -1.03
C PHE A 301 8.17 16.31 -1.91
N GLY A 302 6.92 16.23 -2.36
CA GLY A 302 6.30 17.26 -3.22
C GLY A 302 6.94 17.35 -4.61
N LEU A 303 7.49 16.25 -5.12
CA LEU A 303 8.20 16.14 -6.40
C LEU A 303 7.38 15.44 -7.50
N LEU A 304 6.17 14.94 -7.18
CA LEU A 304 5.28 14.31 -8.18
C LEU A 304 4.51 15.37 -8.98
N GLU A 305 5.24 16.11 -9.82
CA GLU A 305 4.64 17.04 -10.77
C GLU A 305 4.06 16.29 -11.99
N GLU A 306 3.18 16.95 -12.75
CA GLU A 306 2.50 16.36 -13.93
C GLU A 306 3.50 15.75 -14.94
N GLY A 307 4.63 16.42 -15.18
CA GLY A 307 5.68 15.92 -16.07
C GLY A 307 6.34 14.63 -15.57
N VAL A 308 6.60 14.53 -14.26
CA VAL A 308 7.21 13.34 -13.63
C VAL A 308 6.22 12.18 -13.62
N SER A 309 4.95 12.46 -13.32
CA SER A 309 3.87 11.47 -13.39
C SER A 309 3.71 10.91 -14.81
N ALA A 310 3.70 11.78 -15.83
CA ALA A 310 3.66 11.38 -17.23
C ALA A 310 4.90 10.55 -17.65
N ALA A 311 6.08 10.88 -17.10
CA ALA A 311 7.31 10.14 -17.33
C ALA A 311 7.23 8.70 -16.79
N LEU A 312 6.72 8.52 -15.57
CA LEU A 312 6.53 7.21 -14.94
C LEU A 312 5.47 6.37 -15.68
N ALA A 313 4.38 7.00 -16.14
CA ALA A 313 3.37 6.33 -16.94
C ALA A 313 3.94 5.86 -18.29
N THR A 314 4.70 6.72 -18.98
CA THR A 314 5.35 6.36 -20.25
C THR A 314 6.35 5.21 -20.07
N PHE A 315 7.08 5.22 -18.95
CA PHE A 315 7.97 4.12 -18.59
C PHE A 315 7.21 2.82 -18.35
N ALA A 316 6.11 2.84 -17.58
CA ALA A 316 5.29 1.66 -17.36
C ALA A 316 4.79 1.06 -18.69
N ASP A 317 4.22 1.90 -19.56
CA ASP A 317 3.76 1.50 -20.90
C ASP A 317 4.86 0.91 -21.80
N SER A 318 6.11 1.31 -21.57
CA SER A 318 7.26 0.83 -22.34
C SER A 318 7.86 -0.48 -21.81
N VAL A 319 7.66 -0.78 -20.52
CA VAL A 319 8.27 -1.94 -19.85
C VAL A 319 7.31 -3.13 -19.76
N TYR A 320 6.03 -2.87 -19.53
CA TYR A 320 5.00 -3.90 -19.59
C TYR A 320 4.74 -4.33 -21.04
N GLU A 321 4.67 -5.64 -21.29
CA GLU A 321 4.30 -6.17 -22.62
C GLU A 321 2.78 -6.17 -22.83
N ASP A 322 2.03 -6.34 -21.75
CA ASP A 322 0.58 -6.28 -21.67
C ASP A 322 0.13 -5.86 -20.26
N MET A 323 -1.17 -5.74 -20.05
CA MET A 323 -1.78 -5.34 -18.78
C MET A 323 -2.47 -6.53 -18.09
N ASP A 324 -2.11 -7.79 -18.42
CA ASP A 324 -2.83 -8.96 -17.93
C ASP A 324 -2.71 -9.10 -16.40
N HIS A 325 -1.58 -8.69 -15.83
CA HIS A 325 -1.36 -8.67 -14.37
C HIS A 325 -2.36 -7.77 -13.60
N GLU A 326 -2.96 -6.76 -14.25
CA GLU A 326 -4.00 -5.92 -13.64
C GLU A 326 -5.27 -6.72 -13.32
N TRP A 327 -5.56 -7.77 -14.09
CA TRP A 327 -6.76 -8.59 -13.87
C TRP A 327 -6.70 -9.38 -12.56
N LEU A 328 -5.49 -9.63 -12.04
CA LEU A 328 -5.30 -10.25 -10.72
C LEU A 328 -5.90 -9.39 -9.60
N TYR A 329 -6.02 -8.08 -9.80
CA TYR A 329 -6.62 -7.15 -8.85
C TYR A 329 -8.13 -6.91 -9.06
N ASP A 330 -8.71 -7.40 -10.15
CA ASP A 330 -10.14 -7.21 -10.45
C ASP A 330 -10.97 -8.45 -10.04
N ASP A 331 -11.70 -8.34 -8.93
CA ASP A 331 -12.57 -9.42 -8.42
C ASP A 331 -13.62 -9.90 -9.44
N SER A 332 -14.00 -9.06 -10.40
CA SER A 332 -14.97 -9.43 -11.44
C SER A 332 -14.40 -10.41 -12.49
N MET A 333 -13.08 -10.57 -12.54
CA MET A 333 -12.36 -11.46 -13.45
C MET A 333 -12.01 -12.83 -12.82
N ASP A 334 -12.49 -13.09 -11.60
CA ASP A 334 -12.24 -14.33 -10.87
C ASP A 334 -12.71 -15.59 -11.64
N GLY A 335 -11.83 -16.57 -11.80
CA GLY A 335 -12.09 -17.86 -12.45
C GLY A 335 -11.95 -17.89 -13.99
N ILE A 336 -11.60 -16.77 -14.64
CA ILE A 336 -11.28 -16.73 -16.08
C ILE A 336 -9.84 -17.19 -16.33
N ASP A 337 -8.94 -16.86 -15.40
CA ASP A 337 -7.51 -17.17 -15.36
C ASP A 337 -7.17 -18.66 -15.20
N GLU A 338 -8.04 -19.41 -14.51
CA GLU A 338 -7.94 -20.86 -14.29
C GLU A 338 -8.61 -21.68 -15.41
N SER A 339 -9.29 -21.03 -16.35
CA SER A 339 -10.09 -21.70 -17.38
C SER A 339 -9.28 -22.07 -18.64
N VAL A 340 -9.51 -23.27 -19.18
CA VAL A 340 -8.93 -23.76 -20.46
C VAL A 340 -9.24 -22.83 -21.65
N VAL A 341 -10.23 -21.93 -21.51
CA VAL A 341 -10.65 -20.98 -22.54
C VAL A 341 -9.66 -19.81 -22.67
N GLY A 342 -9.03 -19.36 -21.57
CA GLY A 342 -8.01 -18.29 -21.57
C GLY A 342 -6.77 -18.66 -22.40
N SER A 343 -6.27 -19.88 -22.25
CA SER A 343 -5.15 -20.40 -23.05
C SER A 343 -5.45 -20.48 -24.56
N THR A 344 -6.74 -20.55 -24.94
CA THR A 344 -7.18 -20.58 -26.35
C THR A 344 -7.25 -19.17 -26.95
N LEU A 345 -7.27 -18.13 -26.11
CA LEU A 345 -7.29 -16.71 -26.48
C LEU A 345 -5.90 -16.05 -26.44
N GLY A 346 -4.85 -16.80 -26.08
CA GLY A 346 -3.48 -16.27 -25.98
C GLY A 346 -3.14 -15.67 -24.62
N VAL A 347 -4.02 -15.81 -23.62
CA VAL A 347 -3.77 -15.37 -22.23
C VAL A 347 -2.78 -16.34 -21.59
N VAL A 348 -1.71 -15.81 -20.99
CA VAL A 348 -0.71 -16.58 -20.24
C VAL A 348 -1.40 -17.25 -19.04
N PRO A 349 -1.02 -18.49 -18.63
CA PRO A 349 -1.56 -19.08 -17.40
C PRO A 349 -1.26 -18.17 -16.20
N MET A 350 -2.29 -17.50 -15.67
CA MET A 350 -2.18 -16.55 -14.55
C MET A 350 -2.41 -17.20 -13.18
N SER A 351 -2.63 -18.52 -13.15
CA SER A 351 -2.74 -19.29 -11.92
C SER A 351 -1.56 -19.02 -10.99
N PHE A 352 -1.82 -18.90 -9.69
CA PHE A 352 -0.82 -18.61 -8.67
C PHE A 352 0.48 -19.42 -8.79
N ASP A 353 0.38 -20.72 -9.07
CA ASP A 353 1.54 -21.62 -9.24
C ASP A 353 2.48 -21.23 -10.39
N ALA A 354 2.02 -20.43 -11.35
CA ALA A 354 2.79 -20.01 -12.51
C ALA A 354 3.53 -18.68 -12.31
N TRP A 355 3.34 -17.97 -11.19
CA TRP A 355 3.81 -16.59 -11.03
C TRP A 355 5.33 -16.42 -11.14
N PHE A 356 6.07 -17.43 -10.72
CA PHE A 356 7.53 -17.46 -10.79
C PHE A 356 8.05 -18.30 -11.98
N THR A 357 7.16 -18.80 -12.83
CA THR A 357 7.54 -19.53 -14.04
C THR A 357 7.87 -18.54 -15.15
N PRO A 358 9.03 -18.68 -15.83
CA PRO A 358 9.35 -17.82 -16.96
C PRO A 358 8.30 -17.91 -18.07
N PHE A 359 7.88 -16.78 -18.65
CA PHE A 359 6.89 -16.76 -19.73
C PHE A 359 7.32 -17.54 -20.98
N ASN A 360 8.63 -17.67 -21.21
CA ASN A 360 9.20 -18.56 -22.24
C ASN A 360 10.63 -18.99 -21.88
N GLU A 361 11.16 -20.01 -22.58
CA GLU A 361 12.49 -20.58 -22.33
C GLU A 361 13.66 -19.58 -22.45
N GLY A 362 13.45 -18.43 -23.08
CA GLY A 362 14.44 -17.37 -23.22
C GLY A 362 14.49 -16.39 -22.03
N ARG A 363 13.50 -16.42 -21.13
CA ARG A 363 13.43 -15.53 -19.97
C ARG A 363 14.11 -16.17 -18.75
N TYR A 364 14.78 -15.34 -17.95
CA TYR A 364 15.54 -15.79 -16.78
C TYR A 364 14.77 -15.47 -15.50
N VAL A 365 14.52 -16.48 -14.68
CA VAL A 365 14.07 -16.34 -13.29
C VAL A 365 15.19 -16.87 -12.38
N HIS A 366 15.45 -16.16 -11.28
CA HIS A 366 16.51 -16.54 -10.34
C HIS A 366 16.22 -17.94 -9.74
N PRO A 367 17.21 -18.85 -9.61
CA PRO A 367 16.98 -20.20 -9.12
C PRO A 367 16.32 -20.29 -7.74
N SER A 368 16.57 -19.32 -6.85
CA SER A 368 15.93 -19.26 -5.53
C SER A 368 14.49 -18.75 -5.56
N ALA A 369 14.03 -18.19 -6.69
CA ALA A 369 12.65 -17.79 -6.92
C ALA A 369 11.87 -18.85 -7.73
N ALA A 370 12.56 -19.66 -8.55
CA ALA A 370 11.95 -20.71 -9.35
C ALA A 370 11.32 -21.82 -8.50
N ASP A 371 10.31 -22.50 -9.04
CA ASP A 371 9.73 -23.68 -8.41
C ASP A 371 10.75 -24.81 -8.30
N GLU A 372 10.66 -25.58 -7.21
CA GLU A 372 11.48 -26.78 -7.09
C GLU A 372 11.09 -27.77 -8.19
N PRO A 373 12.07 -28.30 -8.96
CA PRO A 373 11.79 -29.32 -9.96
C PRO A 373 11.38 -30.62 -9.25
N GLY A 374 10.07 -30.83 -9.02
CA GLY A 374 9.58 -32.06 -8.40
C GLY A 374 8.12 -32.16 -7.96
N ALA A 375 7.35 -31.08 -7.84
CA ALA A 375 6.00 -31.17 -7.28
C ALA A 375 4.91 -31.67 -8.27
N SER A 376 5.16 -31.64 -9.59
CA SER A 376 4.18 -32.02 -10.62
C SER A 376 4.27 -33.46 -11.14
N ALA A 377 5.16 -34.30 -10.60
CA ALA A 377 5.26 -35.72 -10.96
C ALA A 377 4.46 -36.63 -9.99
N GLY A 378 3.19 -36.31 -9.77
CA GLY A 378 2.26 -37.13 -9.00
C GLY A 378 1.67 -38.29 -9.81
N ALA A 379 2.23 -39.49 -9.59
CA ALA A 379 1.60 -40.81 -9.72
C ALA A 379 0.76 -41.12 -10.98
N VAL A 380 1.39 -41.77 -11.98
CA VAL A 380 0.66 -42.66 -12.89
C VAL A 380 0.44 -44.00 -12.17
N PRO A 381 -0.81 -44.41 -11.87
CA PRO A 381 -1.06 -45.73 -11.31
C PRO A 381 -0.85 -46.78 -12.41
N SER A 382 -0.07 -47.83 -12.08
CA SER A 382 0.05 -49.05 -12.88
C SER A 382 -1.11 -50.01 -12.64
#